data_AF-A0A2I7SM01-F1
#
_entry.id   AF-A0A2I7SM01-F1
#
_cell.length_a   1.000
_cell.length_b   1.000
_cell.length_c   1.000
_cell.angle_alpha   90.00
_cell.angle_beta   90.00
_cell.angle_gamma   90.00
#
_symmetry.space_group_name_H-M   'P 1'
#
loop_
_entity.id
_entity.type
_entity.pdbx_description
1 polymer ?
#
loop_
_entity_poly.entity_id
_entity_poly.type
_entity_poly.pdbx_seq_one_letter_code
_entity_poly.pdbx_strand_id
1 'polypeptide(L)' 'MKRLDAIKLHQDKLHRDYKVLVEQAYNFRQTDSELSDISEYRAIKLLNKLNRLKYLYRDREKQQSIT' A
#
# COMPACT_ATOMS: atom_id res chain seq x y z
N MET A 1 -21.81 1.39 -7.81
CA MET A 1 -20.75 2.37 -8.11
C MET A 1 -20.03 2.86 -6.86
N LYS A 2 -20.68 3.58 -5.92
CA LYS A 2 -20.04 4.19 -4.71
C LYS A 2 -19.04 3.34 -3.90
N ARG A 3 -19.25 2.02 -3.80
CA ARG A 3 -18.37 1.12 -3.01
C ARG A 3 -17.03 0.84 -3.70
N LEU A 4 -17.01 0.70 -5.02
CA LEU A 4 -15.78 0.47 -5.78
C LEU A 4 -14.92 1.75 -5.78
N ASP A 5 -15.57 2.91 -5.91
CA ASP A 5 -14.91 4.21 -5.85
C ASP A 5 -14.25 4.45 -4.48
N ALA A 6 -14.92 4.07 -3.39
CA ALA A 6 -14.37 4.15 -2.04
C ALA A 6 -13.16 3.21 -1.83
N ILE A 7 -13.19 2.00 -2.41
CA ILE A 7 -12.06 1.07 -2.36
C ILE A 7 -10.88 1.63 -3.13
N LYS A 8 -11.11 2.18 -4.32
CA LYS A 8 -10.07 2.79 -5.16
C LYS A 8 -9.44 3.99 -4.46
N LEU A 9 -10.25 4.89 -3.91
CA LEU A 9 -9.77 6.04 -3.13
C LEU A 9 -8.91 5.60 -1.93
N HIS A 10 -9.32 4.53 -1.25
CA HIS A 10 -8.55 3.98 -0.15
C HIS A 10 -7.21 3.38 -0.63
N GLN A 11 -7.20 2.65 -1.75
CA GLN A 11 -5.97 2.14 -2.36
C GLN A 11 -5.03 3.28 -2.74
N ASP A 12 -5.52 4.33 -3.39
CA ASP A 12 -4.74 5.48 -3.80
C ASP A 12 -4.10 6.19 -2.58
N LYS A 13 -4.86 6.33 -1.49
CA LYS A 13 -4.34 6.85 -0.22
C LYS A 13 -3.21 5.98 0.33
N LEU A 14 -3.45 4.67 0.45
CA LEU A 14 -2.42 3.73 0.95
C LEU A 14 -1.15 3.75 0.07
N HIS A 15 -1.32 3.91 -1.24
CA HIS A 15 -0.22 3.96 -2.20
C HIS A 15 0.58 5.27 -2.10
N ARG A 16 -0.09 6.40 -1.82
CA ARG A 16 0.56 7.67 -1.53
C ARG A 16 1.35 7.60 -0.22
N ASP A 17 0.73 7.10 0.85
CA ASP A 17 1.35 6.98 2.16
C ASP A 17 2.57 6.04 2.12
N TYR A 18 2.48 4.95 1.36
CA TYR A 18 3.60 4.04 1.11
C TYR A 18 4.79 4.76 0.48
N LYS A 19 4.58 5.56 -0.57
CA LYS A 19 5.65 6.31 -1.25
C LYS A 19 6.33 7.30 -0.31
N VAL A 20 5.55 8.02 0.50
CA VAL A 20 6.08 8.95 1.50
C VAL A 20 6.97 8.24 2.52
N LEU A 21 6.56 7.06 3.01
CA LEU A 21 7.35 6.30 3.96
C LEU A 21 8.66 5.77 3.37
N VAL A 22 8.65 5.36 2.09
CA VAL A 22 9.88 4.94 1.39
C VAL A 22 10.84 6.13 1.22
N GLU A 23 10.31 7.29 0.84
CA GLU A 23 11.10 8.52 0.74
C GLU A 23 11.68 8.93 2.10
N GLN A 24 10.89 8.86 3.18
CA GLN A 24 11.36 9.12 4.54
C GLN A 24 12.46 8.14 4.96
N ALA A 25 12.28 6.84 4.73
CA ALA A 25 13.31 5.85 5.02
C ALA A 25 14.62 6.17 4.30
N TYR A 26 14.54 6.53 3.02
CA TYR A 26 15.72 6.92 2.24
C TYR A 26 16.39 8.18 2.79
N ASN A 27 15.61 9.22 3.11
CA ASN A 27 16.12 10.50 3.61
C ASN A 27 16.77 10.38 4.99
N PHE A 28 16.22 9.53 5.86
CA PHE A 28 16.74 9.32 7.21
C PHE A 28 17.89 8.31 7.27
N ARG A 29 18.13 7.53 6.22
CA ARG A 29 19.09 6.41 6.22
C ARG A 29 20.48 6.72 6.78
N GLN A 30 20.98 7.94 6.58
CA GLN A 30 22.31 8.36 7.04
C GLN A 30 22.26 9.39 8.17
N THR A 31 21.09 9.97 8.46
CA THR A 31 20.93 11.07 9.41
C THR A 31 20.28 10.63 10.71
N ASP A 32 19.37 9.66 10.63
CA ASP A 32 18.66 9.06 11.75
C ASP A 32 18.24 7.63 11.40
N SER A 33 19.09 6.67 11.77
CA SER A 33 18.88 5.26 11.44
C SER A 33 17.61 4.69 12.09
N GLU A 34 17.24 5.17 13.28
CA GLU A 34 16.06 4.68 13.98
C GLU A 34 14.79 5.11 13.24
N LEU A 35 14.71 6.39 12.83
CA LEU A 35 13.58 6.88 12.02
C LEU A 35 13.54 6.24 10.63
N SER A 36 14.69 5.94 10.04
CA SER A 36 14.79 5.17 8.80
C SER A 36 14.12 3.81 8.94
N ASP A 37 14.54 3.01 9.94
CA ASP A 37 14.03 1.66 10.18
C ASP A 37 12.53 1.64 10.48
N ILE A 38 12.05 2.60 11.27
CA ILE A 38 10.62 2.78 11.57
C ILE A 38 9.83 3.06 10.29
N SER A 39 10.36 3.94 9.43
CA SER A 39 9.70 4.32 8.18
C SER A 39 9.66 3.14 7.20
N GLU A 40 10.76 2.40 7.08
CA GLU A 40 10.85 1.20 6.24
C GLU A 40 9.87 0.11 6.71
N TYR A 41 9.82 -0.18 8.01
CA TYR A 41 8.88 -1.14 8.57
C TYR A 41 7.42 -0.78 8.26
N ARG A 42 7.07 0.51 8.40
CA ARG A 42 5.72 1.02 8.08
C ARG A 42 5.44 0.90 6.58
N ALA A 43 6.40 1.20 5.71
CA ALA A 43 6.27 1.05 4.26
C ALA A 43 5.99 -0.41 3.89
N ILE A 44 6.75 -1.37 4.43
CA ILE A 44 6.55 -2.81 4.22
C ILE A 44 5.15 -3.24 4.67
N LYS A 45 4.67 -2.77 5.82
CA LYS A 45 3.30 -3.06 6.28
C LYS A 45 2.24 -2.52 5.31
N LEU A 46 2.40 -1.32 4.75
CA LEU A 46 1.46 -0.77 3.77
C LEU A 46 1.51 -1.55 2.45
N LEU A 47 2.71 -1.90 1.98
CA LEU A 47 2.89 -2.72 0.78
C LEU A 47 2.17 -4.06 0.91
N ASN A 48 2.27 -4.73 2.06
CA ASN A 48 1.56 -5.98 2.32
C ASN A 48 0.03 -5.81 2.27
N LYS A 49 -0.50 -4.70 2.80
CA LYS A 49 -1.94 -4.38 2.69
C LYS A 49 -2.36 -4.17 1.24
N LEU A 50 -1.58 -3.40 0.46
CA LEU A 50 -1.82 -3.16 -0.96
C LEU A 50 -1.81 -4.48 -1.76
N ASN A 51 -0.82 -5.34 -1.52
CA ASN A 51 -0.72 -6.65 -2.17
C ASN A 51 -1.92 -7.54 -1.85
N ARG A 52 -2.37 -7.56 -0.59
CA ARG A 52 -3.57 -8.31 -0.18
C ARG A 52 -4.83 -7.78 -0.88
N LEU A 53 -4.99 -6.46 -0.99
CA LEU A 53 -6.11 -5.86 -1.71
C LEU A 53 -6.09 -6.21 -3.21
N LYS A 54 -4.90 -6.17 -3.83
CA LYS A 54 -4.71 -6.56 -5.23
C LYS A 54 -5.05 -8.03 -5.48
N TYR A 55 -4.62 -8.92 -4.58
CA TYR A 55 -4.93 -10.34 -4.66
C TYR A 55 -6.44 -10.60 -4.59
N LEU A 56 -7.12 -10.03 -3.58
CA LEU A 56 -8.57 -10.18 -3.41
C LEU A 56 -9.36 -9.61 -4.60
N TYR A 57 -8.89 -8.51 -5.20
CA TYR A 57 -9.53 -7.95 -6.39
C TYR A 57 -9.39 -8.88 -7.60
N ARG A 58 -8.19 -9.45 -7.82
CA ARG A 58 -7.94 -10.41 -8.91
C ARG A 58 -8.84 -11.65 -8.82
N ASP A 59 -9.06 -12.18 -7.61
CA ASP A 59 -9.92 -13.35 -7.43
C ASP A 59 -11.40 -13.05 -7.72
N ARG A 60 -11.86 -11.82 -7.43
CA ARG A 60 -13.21 -11.39 -7.80
C ARG A 60 -13.41 -11.27 -9.32
N GLU A 61 -12.44 -10.72 -10.03
CA GLU A 61 -12.52 -10.63 -11.50
C GLU A 61 -12.58 -12.03 -12.13
N LYS A 62 -11.79 -12.98 -11.63
CA LYS A 62 -11.83 -14.38 -12.08
C LYS A 62 -13.17 -15.06 -11.81
N GLN A 63 -13.81 -14.79 -10.67
CA GLN A 63 -15.15 -15.33 -10.37
C GLN A 63 -16.23 -14.75 -11.28
N GLN A 64 -16.14 -13.46 -11.63
CA GLN A 64 -17.10 -12.80 -12.53
C GLN A 64 -16.96 -13.23 -13.99
N SER A 65 -15.78 -13.68 -14.43
CA SER A 65 -15.58 -14.21 -15.79
C SER A 65 -16.07 -15.65 -15.99
N ILE A 66 -16.43 -16.36 -14.91
CA ILE A 66 -16.84 -17.78 -14.94
C ILE A 66 -18.38 -17.92 -14.78
N THR A 67 -19.10 -16.82 -14.53
CA THR A 67 -20.58 -16.76 -14.47
C THR A 67 -21.10 -15.92 -15.62
#